data_AF-A0A2Z6PJT5-F1
#
_entry.id   AF-A0A2Z6PJT5-F1
#
_cell.length_a   1.000
_cell.length_b   1.000
_cell.length_c   1.000
_cell.angle_alpha   90.00
_cell.angle_beta   90.00
_cell.angle_gamma   90.00
#
_symmetry.space_group_name_H-M   'P 1'
#
loop_
_entity.id
_entity.type
_entity.pdbx_description
1 polymer ?
#
loop_
_entity_poly.entity_id
_entity_poly.type
_entity_poly.pdbx_seq_one_letter_code
_entity_poly.pdbx_strand_id
1 'polypeptide(L)'
;MEDYEILFSRPADGLGLLSFAFFLAPTNTKIPNNSSDGGNLGLVDRNSAFNQFVGIEFDNYVNEWDPKYSHIGIDVNSIISLKTTPWKRVSGALVDVSIAYDSNSNILSVVLSDDQDQLSTVAQVVDFKDVLPENVRIGFSASTSLLHAQYHKINSWSFSSTFKTTPSITSSNNTSSYVA
;
A
#
# COMPACT_ATOMS: atom_id res chain seq x y z
N MET A 1 14.43 -7.00 9.46
CA MET A 1 13.85 -7.55 8.22
C MET A 1 12.38 -7.66 8.41
N GLU A 2 11.69 -6.57 8.13
CA GLU A 2 10.23 -6.53 8.17
C GLU A 2 9.73 -7.09 6.85
N ASP A 3 9.49 -8.39 6.81
CA ASP A 3 8.77 -9.00 5.70
C ASP A 3 7.29 -8.75 5.94
N TYR A 4 6.65 -7.96 5.08
CA TYR A 4 5.20 -7.80 5.10
C TYR A 4 4.57 -8.90 4.23
N GLU A 5 3.46 -9.45 4.67
CA GLU A 5 2.54 -10.17 3.80
C GLU A 5 1.16 -9.62 4.09
N ILE A 6 0.50 -9.11 3.07
CA ILE A 6 -0.82 -8.49 3.20
C ILE A 6 -1.73 -9.15 2.21
N LEU A 7 -2.69 -9.93 2.72
CA LEU A 7 -3.74 -10.58 1.95
C LEU A 7 -5.06 -9.84 2.15
N PHE A 8 -5.61 -9.24 1.10
CA PHE A 8 -6.97 -8.68 1.17
C PHE A 8 -7.79 -8.99 -0.05
N SER A 9 -9.12 -9.05 0.16
CA SER A 9 -10.07 -9.28 -0.92
C SER A 9 -11.17 -8.23 -1.06
N ARG A 10 -11.48 -7.84 -2.32
CA ARG A 10 -12.45 -6.77 -2.63
C ARG A 10 -13.46 -7.18 -3.69
N PRO A 11 -14.78 -7.05 -3.46
CA PRO A 11 -15.78 -7.24 -4.52
C PRO A 11 -15.71 -6.08 -5.52
N ALA A 12 -15.58 -6.35 -6.82
CA ALA A 12 -15.63 -5.32 -7.83
C ALA A 12 -17.08 -4.93 -8.14
N ASP A 13 -17.62 -3.93 -7.45
CA ASP A 13 -18.85 -3.28 -7.88
C ASP A 13 -18.71 -2.73 -9.32
N GLY A 14 -19.75 -2.99 -10.12
CA GLY A 14 -19.80 -2.61 -11.53
C GLY A 14 -19.93 -1.10 -11.70
N LEU A 15 -19.12 -0.57 -12.63
CA LEU A 15 -19.19 0.79 -13.19
C LEU A 15 -18.56 1.95 -12.39
N GLY A 16 -17.95 1.70 -11.22
CA GLY A 16 -17.28 2.75 -10.42
C GLY A 16 -15.81 3.02 -10.78
N LEU A 17 -15.42 4.30 -10.78
CA LEU A 17 -14.04 4.81 -10.80
C LEU A 17 -13.40 4.77 -9.40
N LEU A 18 -12.85 3.63 -9.00
CA LEU A 18 -12.26 3.34 -7.71
C LEU A 18 -10.75 3.51 -7.73
N SER A 19 -10.28 4.36 -6.81
CA SER A 19 -8.87 4.39 -6.43
C SER A 19 -8.77 4.26 -4.91
N PHE A 20 -7.92 3.35 -4.44
CA PHE A 20 -7.62 3.19 -3.02
C PHE A 20 -6.18 2.72 -2.87
N ALA A 21 -5.62 2.88 -1.68
CA ALA A 21 -4.25 2.51 -1.40
C ALA A 21 -4.12 1.79 -0.05
N PHE A 22 -3.22 0.81 0.00
CA PHE A 22 -2.59 0.38 1.24
C PHE A 22 -1.37 1.27 1.48
N PHE A 23 -1.10 1.69 2.72
CA PHE A 23 0.02 2.59 3.01
C PHE A 23 0.76 2.23 4.30
N LEU A 24 2.02 2.65 4.35
CA LEU A 24 2.85 2.80 5.54
C LEU A 24 3.20 4.29 5.71
N ALA A 25 3.03 4.85 6.90
CA ALA A 25 3.29 6.26 7.18
C ALA A 25 3.71 6.49 8.65
N PRO A 26 4.28 7.65 9.01
CA PRO A 26 4.61 7.99 10.39
C PRO A 26 3.44 7.78 11.37
N THR A 27 3.74 7.42 12.62
CA THR A 27 2.71 7.13 13.63
C THR A 27 1.80 8.32 13.97
N ASN A 28 2.22 9.54 13.68
CA ASN A 28 1.45 10.77 13.83
C ASN A 28 0.75 11.21 12.53
N THR A 29 0.74 10.36 11.49
CA THR A 29 0.07 10.65 10.22
C THR A 29 -1.40 11.02 10.42
N LYS A 30 -1.88 11.94 9.58
CA LYS A 30 -3.25 12.44 9.53
C LYS A 30 -3.65 12.55 8.08
N ILE A 31 -4.95 12.50 7.81
CA ILE A 31 -5.49 12.85 6.49
C ILE A 31 -5.02 14.28 6.17
N PRO A 32 -4.25 14.49 5.07
CA PRO A 32 -3.76 15.82 4.71
C PRO A 32 -4.92 16.76 4.37
N ASN A 33 -4.68 18.06 4.45
CA ASN A 33 -5.65 19.03 3.96
C ASN A 33 -5.82 18.89 2.44
N ASN A 34 -6.99 19.25 1.91
CA ASN A 34 -7.27 19.24 0.46
C ASN A 34 -7.03 17.87 -0.22
N SER A 35 -7.10 16.78 0.54
CA SER A 35 -6.83 15.41 0.06
C SER A 35 -8.09 14.59 -0.23
N SER A 36 -9.27 15.18 0.01
CA SER A 36 -10.57 14.54 -0.22
C SER A 36 -10.94 14.43 -1.70
N ASP A 37 -10.23 15.13 -2.58
CA ASP A 37 -10.49 15.15 -4.01
C ASP A 37 -9.99 13.84 -4.65
N GLY A 38 -10.87 12.84 -4.77
CA GLY A 38 -10.73 11.68 -5.67
C GLY A 38 -9.34 11.08 -5.73
N GLY A 39 -8.56 11.43 -6.75
CA GLY A 39 -7.23 10.89 -7.03
C GLY A 39 -6.14 11.18 -5.99
N ASN A 40 -6.38 12.04 -4.98
CA ASN A 40 -5.39 12.26 -3.91
C ASN A 40 -5.41 11.18 -2.82
N LEU A 41 -6.39 10.29 -2.85
CA LEU A 41 -6.54 9.11 -1.98
C LEU A 41 -6.56 9.39 -0.48
N GLY A 42 -6.75 10.63 -0.03
CA GLY A 42 -6.52 11.00 1.37
C GLY A 42 -5.06 10.86 1.82
N LEU A 43 -4.11 10.70 0.89
CA LEU A 43 -2.70 10.43 1.15
C LEU A 43 -1.81 11.64 0.90
N VAL A 44 -2.17 12.55 0.00
CA VAL A 44 -1.39 13.76 -0.31
C VAL A 44 -2.27 15.01 -0.26
N ASP A 45 -1.69 16.15 0.10
CA ASP A 45 -2.35 17.45 -0.14
C ASP A 45 -2.23 17.75 -1.64
N ARG A 46 -3.35 18.03 -2.30
CA ARG A 46 -3.38 18.29 -3.75
C ARG A 46 -2.46 19.41 -4.23
N ASN A 47 -2.11 20.36 -3.35
CA ASN A 47 -1.29 21.51 -3.70
C ASN A 47 0.20 21.21 -3.62
N SER A 48 0.61 20.26 -2.78
CA SER A 48 2.00 19.80 -2.70
C SER A 48 2.23 18.52 -3.49
N ALA A 49 1.23 17.64 -3.60
CA ALA A 49 1.34 16.27 -4.10
C ALA A 49 2.40 15.42 -3.36
N PHE A 50 2.77 15.82 -2.14
CA PHE A 50 3.76 15.15 -1.30
C PHE A 50 3.25 14.92 0.12
N ASN A 51 3.60 13.76 0.67
CA ASN A 51 3.45 13.40 2.08
C ASN A 51 4.53 12.36 2.44
N GLN A 52 4.82 12.10 3.71
CA GLN A 52 5.77 11.04 4.08
C GLN A 52 5.06 9.69 4.15
N PHE A 53 5.19 8.85 3.11
CA PHE A 53 4.56 7.53 3.07
C PHE A 53 5.19 6.62 2.00
N VAL A 54 4.96 5.33 2.15
CA VAL A 54 5.05 4.34 1.06
C VAL A 54 3.65 3.78 0.83
N GLY A 55 3.17 3.81 -0.40
CA GLY A 55 1.84 3.40 -0.78
C GLY A 55 1.84 2.34 -1.88
N ILE A 56 0.78 1.53 -1.89
CA ILE A 56 0.42 0.68 -3.02
C ILE A 56 -0.98 1.08 -3.42
N GLU A 57 -1.12 1.76 -4.56
CA GLU A 57 -2.40 2.19 -5.10
C GLU A 57 -2.97 1.18 -6.10
N PHE A 58 -4.29 1.07 -6.07
CA PHE A 58 -5.10 0.32 -7.02
C PHE A 58 -6.04 1.31 -7.68
N ASP A 59 -5.60 1.83 -8.82
CA ASP A 59 -6.23 2.97 -9.49
C ASP A 59 -6.90 2.52 -10.79
N ASN A 60 -8.19 2.83 -10.94
CA ASN A 60 -8.90 2.62 -12.20
C ASN A 60 -9.39 3.93 -12.85
N TYR A 61 -9.03 5.08 -12.29
CA TYR A 61 -9.37 6.41 -12.76
C TYR A 61 -8.12 7.18 -13.21
N VAL A 62 -7.91 7.23 -14.53
CA VAL A 62 -6.74 7.90 -15.11
C VAL A 62 -6.81 9.42 -14.90
N ASN A 63 -6.02 9.91 -13.95
CA ASN A 63 -5.70 11.32 -13.75
C ASN A 63 -4.62 11.81 -14.76
N GLU A 64 -4.28 13.10 -14.70
CA GLU A 64 -3.30 13.71 -15.61
C GLU A 64 -1.88 13.15 -15.39
N TRP A 65 -1.55 12.79 -14.15
CA TRP A 65 -0.25 12.22 -13.76
C TRP A 65 -0.15 10.71 -14.00
N ASP A 66 -1.25 10.05 -14.33
CA ASP A 66 -1.30 8.60 -14.45
C ASP A 66 -0.88 8.07 -15.82
N PRO A 67 -0.45 6.80 -15.88
CA PRO A 67 -0.44 6.07 -17.14
C PRO A 67 -1.84 6.07 -17.77
N LYS A 68 -1.91 5.93 -19.10
CA LYS A 68 -3.18 5.93 -19.85
C LYS A 68 -3.98 4.63 -19.73
N TYR A 69 -3.89 3.96 -18.59
CA TYR A 69 -4.55 2.70 -18.26
C TYR A 69 -4.79 2.58 -16.75
N SER A 70 -5.78 1.79 -16.34
CA SER A 70 -5.96 1.37 -14.95
C SER A 70 -4.74 0.58 -14.49
N HIS A 71 -4.25 0.85 -13.28
CA HIS A 71 -2.95 0.38 -12.84
C HIS A 71 -2.90 0.00 -11.36
N ILE A 72 -1.88 -0.80 -11.04
CA ILE A 72 -1.36 -0.94 -9.68
C ILE A 72 -0.09 -0.11 -9.63
N GLY A 73 0.03 0.72 -8.60
CA GLY A 73 1.11 1.67 -8.41
C GLY A 73 1.91 1.42 -7.12
N ILE A 74 3.20 1.74 -7.14
CA ILE A 74 4.03 1.85 -5.94
C ILE A 74 4.39 3.32 -5.76
N ASP A 75 3.89 3.90 -4.68
CA ASP A 75 3.97 5.31 -4.36
C ASP A 75 5.03 5.54 -3.28
N VAL A 76 5.91 6.51 -3.50
CA VAL A 76 6.96 6.86 -2.55
C VAL A 76 6.95 8.37 -2.37
N ASN A 77 6.45 8.82 -1.22
CA ASN A 77 6.24 10.21 -0.84
C ASN A 77 5.35 11.07 -1.77
N SER A 78 4.80 10.50 -2.84
CA SER A 78 3.97 11.21 -3.82
C SER A 78 2.90 10.29 -4.36
N ILE A 79 1.79 10.87 -4.83
CA ILE A 79 0.73 10.15 -5.55
C ILE A 79 1.14 9.79 -6.98
N ILE A 80 2.24 10.35 -7.49
CA ILE A 80 2.80 9.94 -8.77
C ILE A 80 3.63 8.68 -8.51
N SER A 81 3.05 7.54 -8.86
CA SER A 81 3.66 6.22 -8.78
C SER A 81 5.11 6.19 -9.30
N LEU A 82 6.03 5.69 -8.47
CA LEU A 82 7.42 5.38 -8.85
C LEU A 82 7.47 4.24 -9.89
N LYS A 83 6.53 3.29 -9.77
CA LYS A 83 6.40 2.16 -10.69
C LYS A 83 4.95 1.75 -10.83
N THR A 84 4.50 1.52 -12.06
CA THR A 84 3.16 1.01 -12.35
C THR A 84 3.19 -0.29 -13.16
N THR A 85 2.10 -1.06 -13.07
CA THR A 85 1.74 -2.12 -14.01
C THR A 85 0.27 -1.96 -14.41
N PRO A 86 -0.15 -2.35 -15.63
CA PRO A 86 -1.56 -2.44 -15.95
C PRO A 86 -2.31 -3.36 -14.98
N TRP A 87 -3.45 -2.89 -14.48
CA TRP A 87 -4.38 -3.68 -13.70
C TRP A 87 -5.43 -4.29 -14.64
N LYS A 88 -5.33 -5.59 -14.89
CA LYS A 88 -6.27 -6.32 -15.76
C LYS A 88 -7.57 -6.64 -15.03
N ARG A 89 -8.30 -5.59 -14.65
CA ARG A 89 -9.52 -5.69 -13.83
C ARG A 89 -10.63 -6.43 -14.56
N VAL A 90 -11.23 -7.41 -13.88
CA VAL A 90 -12.56 -7.92 -14.19
C VAL A 90 -13.59 -7.20 -13.32
N SER A 91 -14.58 -6.55 -13.95
CA SER A 91 -15.68 -5.92 -13.21
C SER A 91 -16.55 -7.00 -12.55
N GLY A 92 -16.91 -6.84 -11.28
CA GLY A 92 -17.62 -7.88 -10.51
C GLY A 92 -16.71 -8.70 -9.60
N ALA A 93 -15.52 -9.02 -10.08
CA ALA A 93 -14.61 -9.99 -9.49
C ALA A 93 -14.10 -9.61 -8.10
N LEU A 94 -13.94 -10.65 -7.27
CA LEU A 94 -13.14 -10.54 -6.06
C LEU A 94 -11.66 -10.56 -6.45
N VAL A 95 -10.87 -9.59 -5.99
CA VAL A 95 -9.40 -9.65 -6.12
C VAL A 95 -8.78 -10.14 -4.83
N ASP A 96 -7.69 -10.89 -4.89
CA ASP A 96 -6.78 -11.18 -3.79
C ASP A 96 -5.45 -10.48 -4.06
N VAL A 97 -4.95 -9.75 -3.07
CA VAL A 97 -3.69 -9.00 -3.20
C VAL A 97 -2.72 -9.52 -2.16
N SER A 98 -1.47 -9.78 -2.56
CA SER A 98 -0.32 -10.07 -1.70
C SER A 98 0.71 -8.95 -1.84
N ILE A 99 1.04 -8.25 -0.75
CA ILE A 99 2.11 -7.24 -0.71
C ILE A 99 3.25 -7.77 0.13
N ALA A 100 4.46 -7.80 -0.42
CA ALA A 100 5.65 -8.26 0.26
C ALA A 100 6.87 -7.35 0.09
N TYR A 101 7.59 -7.13 1.19
CA TYR A 101 8.85 -6.39 1.22
C TYR A 101 9.98 -7.31 1.66
N ASP A 102 11.04 -7.41 0.86
CA ASP A 102 12.28 -8.08 1.27
C ASP A 102 13.31 -7.04 1.69
N SER A 103 13.61 -6.97 2.99
CA SER A 103 14.53 -5.97 3.52
C SER A 103 16.01 -6.22 3.19
N ASN A 104 16.39 -7.39 2.64
CA ASN A 104 17.76 -7.64 2.20
C ASN A 104 18.02 -6.99 0.84
N SER A 105 17.04 -7.06 -0.05
CA SER A 105 17.11 -6.54 -1.40
C SER A 105 16.43 -5.17 -1.55
N ASN A 106 15.73 -4.71 -0.51
CA ASN A 106 14.87 -3.52 -0.50
C ASN A 106 13.78 -3.59 -1.58
N ILE A 107 13.30 -4.78 -1.92
CA ILE A 107 12.28 -4.97 -2.97
C ILE A 107 10.90 -5.00 -2.33
N LEU A 108 10.08 -4.01 -2.69
CA LEU A 108 8.64 -4.05 -2.47
C LEU A 108 7.97 -4.68 -3.68
N SER A 109 7.14 -5.69 -3.47
CA SER A 109 6.48 -6.48 -4.50
C SER A 109 4.99 -6.63 -4.19
N VAL A 110 4.19 -6.65 -5.25
CA VAL A 110 2.74 -6.77 -5.20
C VAL A 110 2.32 -7.81 -6.22
N VAL A 111 1.49 -8.75 -5.78
CA VAL A 111 0.81 -9.72 -6.63
C VAL A 111 -0.68 -9.53 -6.41
N LEU A 112 -1.42 -9.29 -7.49
CA LEU A 112 -2.87 -9.28 -7.49
C LEU A 112 -3.37 -10.39 -8.40
N SER A 113 -4.28 -11.22 -7.89
CA SER A 113 -5.08 -12.20 -8.64
C SER A 113 -6.55 -11.86 -8.50
N ASP A 114 -7.38 -12.31 -9.45
CA ASP A 114 -8.83 -12.31 -9.29
C ASP A 114 -9.40 -13.73 -9.37
N ASP A 115 -10.72 -13.85 -9.22
CA ASP A 115 -11.46 -15.11 -9.29
C ASP A 115 -11.45 -15.79 -10.68
N GLN A 116 -10.82 -15.17 -11.68
CA GLN A 116 -10.60 -15.70 -13.03
C GLN A 116 -9.12 -16.00 -13.30
N ASP A 117 -8.30 -16.10 -12.25
CA ASP A 117 -6.85 -16.31 -12.32
C ASP A 117 -6.09 -15.21 -13.09
N GLN A 118 -6.68 -14.01 -13.22
CA GLN A 118 -6.02 -12.91 -13.89
C GLN A 118 -4.96 -12.27 -12.99
N LEU A 119 -3.69 -12.42 -13.36
CA LEU A 119 -2.56 -11.91 -12.60
C LEU A 119 -2.10 -10.52 -13.05
N SER A 120 -1.84 -9.65 -12.08
CA SER A 120 -1.12 -8.37 -12.21
C SER A 120 -0.02 -8.31 -11.16
N THR A 121 1.21 -7.96 -11.54
CA THR A 121 2.35 -7.92 -10.61
C THR A 121 3.18 -6.66 -10.81
N VAL A 122 3.66 -6.07 -9.73
CA VAL A 122 4.61 -4.96 -9.76
C VAL A 122 5.63 -5.13 -8.65
N ALA A 123 6.89 -4.80 -8.93
CA ALA A 123 7.94 -4.78 -7.95
C ALA A 123 8.88 -3.60 -8.19
N GLN A 124 9.41 -3.04 -7.11
CA GLN A 124 10.30 -1.88 -7.15
C GLN A 124 11.27 -1.91 -5.97
N VAL A 125 12.50 -1.48 -6.22
CA VAL A 125 13.47 -1.24 -5.14
C VAL A 125 13.09 0.06 -4.44
N VAL A 126 12.78 -0.03 -3.14
CA VAL A 126 12.42 1.09 -2.26
C VAL A 126 13.12 0.85 -0.92
N ASP A 127 14.12 1.65 -0.57
CA ASP A 127 14.70 1.55 0.77
C ASP A 127 13.77 2.24 1.78
N PHE A 128 13.09 1.45 2.61
CA PHE A 128 12.16 2.00 3.60
C PHE A 128 12.84 2.90 4.62
N LYS A 129 14.16 2.74 4.87
CA LYS A 129 14.91 3.57 5.82
C LYS A 129 15.15 4.99 5.31
N ASP A 130 15.16 5.17 3.99
CA ASP A 130 15.33 6.49 3.36
C ASP A 130 14.02 7.28 3.34
N VAL A 131 12.88 6.60 3.54
CA VAL A 131 11.54 7.16 3.34
C VAL A 131 10.76 7.26 4.65
N LEU A 132 10.76 6.20 5.45
CA LEU A 132 9.91 6.01 6.62
C LEU A 132 10.70 6.13 7.93
N PRO A 133 10.08 6.63 9.01
CA PRO A 133 10.66 6.53 10.35
C PRO A 133 10.68 5.08 10.83
N GLU A 134 11.44 4.81 11.90
CA GLU A 134 11.54 3.48 12.52
C GLU A 134 10.18 2.90 12.95
N ASN A 135 9.26 3.75 13.40
CA ASN A 135 7.92 3.35 13.80
C ASN A 135 6.89 3.91 12.84
N VAL A 136 6.09 3.03 12.25
CA VAL A 136 5.05 3.38 11.28
C VAL A 136 3.68 2.91 11.74
N ARG A 137 2.64 3.49 11.13
CA ARG A 137 1.31 2.91 11.06
C ARG A 137 1.07 2.42 9.65
N ILE A 138 0.32 1.34 9.57
CA ILE A 138 -0.16 0.79 8.32
C ILE A 138 -1.68 0.92 8.26
N GLY A 139 -2.22 1.02 7.05
CA GLY A 139 -3.65 1.13 6.88
C GLY A 139 -4.06 1.20 5.43
N PHE A 140 -5.34 1.51 5.26
CA PHE A 140 -5.95 1.70 3.96
C PHE A 140 -6.48 3.12 3.88
N SER A 141 -6.35 3.73 2.71
CA SER A 141 -6.92 5.02 2.42
C SER A 141 -7.66 4.96 1.09
N ALA A 142 -8.76 5.68 1.01
CA ALA A 142 -9.56 5.81 -0.19
C ALA A 142 -10.27 7.16 -0.15
N SER A 143 -10.44 7.78 -1.30
CA SER A 143 -11.31 8.93 -1.46
C SER A 143 -12.21 8.76 -2.65
N THR A 144 -13.42 9.28 -2.51
CA THR A 144 -14.38 9.36 -3.59
C THR A 144 -14.37 10.78 -4.14
N SER A 145 -14.92 10.99 -5.33
CA SER A 145 -15.22 12.34 -5.83
C SER A 145 -16.69 12.64 -5.66
N LEU A 146 -17.05 13.94 -5.62
CA LEU A 146 -18.44 14.39 -5.54
C LEU A 146 -19.32 13.86 -6.69
N LEU A 147 -18.71 13.54 -7.83
CA LEU A 147 -19.41 13.05 -9.03
C LEU A 147 -19.48 11.51 -9.08
N HIS A 148 -18.63 10.81 -8.33
CA HIS A 148 -18.49 9.35 -8.39
C HIS A 148 -18.33 8.75 -6.98
N ALA A 149 -19.42 8.76 -6.19
CA ALA A 149 -19.47 8.14 -4.87
C ALA A 149 -19.47 6.60 -4.97
N GLN A 150 -18.58 5.95 -4.21
CA GLN A 150 -18.31 4.52 -4.36
C GLN A 150 -17.97 3.83 -3.03
N TYR A 151 -18.12 2.51 -3.01
CA TYR A 151 -17.87 1.69 -1.84
C TYR A 151 -16.50 1.00 -1.93
N HIS A 152 -15.60 1.38 -1.03
CA HIS A 152 -14.34 0.67 -0.82
C HIS A 152 -14.53 -0.33 0.32
N LYS A 153 -14.71 -1.61 -0.01
CA LYS A 153 -14.92 -2.67 0.98
C LYS A 153 -13.71 -3.61 1.03
N ILE A 154 -13.10 -3.69 2.22
CA ILE A 154 -12.08 -4.68 2.54
C ILE A 154 -12.80 -5.84 3.22
N ASN A 155 -12.75 -7.04 2.62
CA ASN A 155 -13.42 -8.22 3.20
C ASN A 155 -12.58 -8.87 4.31
N SER A 156 -11.27 -8.93 4.11
CA SER A 156 -10.32 -9.53 5.04
C SER A 156 -8.97 -8.83 4.88
N TRP A 157 -8.18 -8.87 5.95
CA TRP A 157 -6.81 -8.39 5.97
C TRP A 157 -6.05 -9.20 7.03
N SER A 158 -4.90 -9.77 6.65
CA SER A 158 -3.85 -10.25 7.55
C SER A 158 -2.56 -9.45 7.38
N PHE A 159 -1.80 -9.27 8.46
CA PHE A 159 -0.47 -8.66 8.41
C PHE A 159 0.49 -9.42 9.31
N SER A 160 1.70 -9.61 8.80
CA SER A 160 2.84 -10.13 9.53
C SER A 160 4.02 -9.19 9.33
N SER A 161 4.85 -9.04 10.36
CA SER A 161 6.15 -8.41 10.27
C SER A 161 7.08 -9.11 11.26
N THR A 162 8.31 -9.36 10.83
CA THR A 162 9.36 -9.91 11.69
C THR A 162 10.43 -8.85 11.91
N PHE A 163 11.07 -8.80 13.06
CA PHE A 163 12.25 -7.96 13.24
C PHE A 163 13.45 -8.84 13.55
N LYS A 164 14.30 -9.07 12.54
CA LYS A 164 15.58 -9.78 12.72
C LYS A 164 16.55 -8.86 13.48
N THR A 165 16.72 -9.11 14.77
CA THR A 165 17.86 -8.60 15.53
C THR A 165 19.11 -9.36 15.08
N THR A 166 20.22 -8.65 14.83
CA THR A 166 21.51 -9.33 14.79
C THR A 166 21.78 -9.82 16.20
N PRO A 167 22.05 -11.11 16.45
CA PRO A 167 22.39 -11.56 17.78
C PRO A 167 23.65 -10.81 18.22
N SER A 168 23.50 -9.98 19.25
CA SER A 168 24.64 -9.47 19.99
C SER A 168 25.39 -10.70 20.49
N ILE A 169 26.63 -10.89 20.03
CA ILE A 169 27.56 -11.81 20.67
C ILE A 169 27.90 -11.17 22.03
N THR A 170 26.98 -11.31 22.97
CA THR A 170 27.23 -11.05 24.38
C THR A 170 27.67 -12.37 24.97
N SER A 171 28.99 -12.52 25.12
CA SER A 171 29.55 -13.58 25.93
C SER A 171 29.04 -13.46 27.37
N SER A 172 28.45 -14.57 27.84
CA SER A 172 28.15 -14.96 29.22
C SER A 172 26.89 -14.43 29.91
N ASN A 173 25.99 -15.39 30.15
CA ASN A 173 25.20 -15.67 31.36
C ASN A 173 24.64 -14.47 32.14
N ASN A 174 23.33 -14.24 32.04
CA ASN A 174 22.46 -14.32 33.21
C ASN A 174 20.98 -14.33 32.83
N THR A 175 20.26 -15.29 33.42
CA THR A 175 18.81 -15.41 33.45
C THR A 175 18.13 -14.11 33.87
N SER A 176 17.10 -13.70 33.14
CA SER A 176 16.01 -12.88 33.68
C SER A 176 14.70 -13.24 32.98
N SER A 177 13.81 -13.83 33.76
CA SER A 177 12.41 -14.07 33.46
C SER A 177 11.63 -12.76 33.53
N TYR A 178 10.72 -12.54 32.59
CA TYR A 178 9.59 -11.61 32.80
C TYR A 178 8.30 -12.42 32.86
N VAL A 179 7.59 -12.26 33.97
CA VAL A 179 6.22 -12.74 34.19
C VAL A 179 5.27 -11.59 33.80
N ALA A 180 4.13 -11.98 33.25
CA ALA A 180 3.07 -11.14 32.66
C ALA A 180 2.57 -9.99 33.54
#